data_AF-A0A2E5X9T8-F1
#
_entry.id   AF-A0A2E5X9T8-F1
#
_cell.length_a   1.000
_cell.length_b   1.000
_cell.length_c   1.000
_cell.angle_alpha   90.00
_cell.angle_beta   90.00
_cell.angle_gamma   90.00
#
_symmetry.space_group_name_H-M   'P 1'
#
loop_
_entity.id
_entity.type
_entity.pdbx_description
1 polymer ?
#
loop_
_entity_poly.entity_id
_entity_poly.type
_entity_poly.pdbx_seq_one_letter_code
_entity_poly.pdbx_strand_id
1 'polypeptide(L)' 'GEMEIEFEDHTMSLKAGEMCVVPKGVRHKPKAEYECKVMLIEPRGVINTGEVEGELTAENDVWI' A
#
# COMPACT_ATOMS: atom_id res chain seq x y z
N GLY A 1 12.38 8.18 -5.33
CA GLY A 1 12.19 7.10 -4.34
C GLY A 1 12.19 5.78 -5.06
N GLU A 2 12.57 4.73 -4.35
CA GLU A 2 12.53 3.34 -4.81
C GLU A 2 11.94 2.51 -3.66
N MET A 3 11.10 1.54 -4.00
CA MET A 3 10.46 0.66 -3.04
C MET A 3 10.31 -0.74 -3.63
N GLU A 4 10.01 -1.70 -2.77
CA GLU A 4 9.64 -3.05 -3.14
C GLU A 4 8.26 -3.41 -2.58
N ILE A 5 7.55 -4.27 -3.29
CA ILE A 5 6.35 -4.94 -2.77
C ILE A 5 6.67 -6.43 -2.71
N GLU A 6 6.71 -6.97 -1.49
CA GLU A 6 6.83 -8.41 -1.26
C GLU A 6 5.45 -9.07 -1.40
N PHE A 7 5.34 -10.06 -2.27
CA PHE A 7 4.24 -11.01 -2.35
C PHE A 7 4.68 -12.36 -1.77
N GLU A 8 3.78 -13.33 -1.72
CA GLU A 8 4.11 -14.66 -1.17
C GLU A 8 5.12 -15.43 -2.04
N ASP A 9 5.11 -15.22 -3.35
CA ASP A 9 5.86 -15.97 -4.35
C ASP A 9 6.98 -15.17 -5.02
N HIS A 10 6.93 -13.83 -4.97
CA HIS A 10 7.91 -12.96 -5.60
C HIS A 10 7.99 -11.58 -4.94
N THR A 11 9.00 -10.81 -5.33
CA THR A 11 9.15 -9.40 -4.95
C THR A 11 9.20 -8.55 -6.21
N MET A 12 8.47 -7.45 -6.22
CA MET A 12 8.46 -6.48 -7.31
C MET A 12 9.11 -5.17 -6.86
N SER A 13 10.09 -4.69 -7.62
CA SER A 13 10.70 -3.38 -7.39
C SER A 13 9.96 -2.29 -8.18
N LEU A 14 9.79 -1.12 -7.57
CA LEU A 14 9.16 0.06 -8.16
C LEU A 14 10.05 1.28 -8.00
N LYS A 15 10.29 1.97 -9.11
CA LYS A 15 11.01 3.25 -9.17
C LYS A 15 10.03 4.41 -9.34
N ALA A 16 10.55 5.62 -9.14
CA ALA A 16 9.75 6.84 -9.31
C ALA A 16 9.12 6.92 -10.71
N GLY A 17 7.80 7.10 -10.74
CA GLY A 17 7.01 7.15 -11.98
C GLY A 17 6.45 5.80 -12.44
N GLU A 18 6.87 4.70 -11.82
CA GLU A 18 6.28 3.37 -12.06
C GLU A 18 5.04 3.15 -11.20
N MET A 19 4.15 2.28 -11.67
CA MET A 19 2.90 1.93 -11.00
C MET A 19 2.68 0.42 -11.10
N CYS A 20 2.13 -0.17 -10.05
CA CYS A 20 1.58 -1.51 -10.08
C CYS A 20 0.14 -1.52 -9.59
N VAL A 21 -0.60 -2.57 -9.95
CA VAL A 21 -1.92 -2.87 -9.40
C VAL A 21 -1.81 -4.12 -8.55
N VAL A 22 -2.20 -4.03 -7.29
CA VAL A 22 -2.35 -5.20 -6.41
C VAL A 22 -3.78 -5.72 -6.53
N PRO A 23 -4.00 -6.97 -6.97
CA PRO A 23 -5.35 -7.52 -7.07
C PRO A 23 -6.02 -7.66 -5.69
N LYS A 24 -7.35 -7.53 -5.66
CA LYS A 24 -8.13 -7.68 -4.42
C LYS A 24 -7.85 -9.02 -3.74
N GLY A 25 -7.55 -9.00 -2.44
CA GLY A 25 -7.31 -10.19 -1.63
C GLY A 25 -5.90 -10.76 -1.75
N VAL A 26 -5.02 -10.18 -2.56
CA VAL A 26 -3.61 -10.58 -2.64
C VAL A 26 -2.85 -10.02 -1.45
N ARG A 27 -2.21 -10.91 -0.68
CA ARG A 27 -1.29 -10.51 0.39
C ARG A 27 -0.06 -9.87 -0.22
N HIS A 28 0.26 -8.69 0.29
CA HIS A 28 1.38 -7.89 -0.16
C HIS A 28 1.95 -7.10 1.00
N LYS A 29 3.23 -6.76 0.93
CA LYS A 29 3.93 -5.97 1.95
C LYS A 29 4.84 -4.95 1.28
N PRO A 30 4.40 -3.68 1.18
CA PRO A 30 5.26 -2.58 0.76
C PRO A 30 6.42 -2.39 1.73
N LYS A 31 7.64 -2.21 1.21
CA LYS A 31 8.84 -1.86 2.00
C LYS A 31 9.78 -0.99 1.19
N ALA A 32 10.61 -0.20 1.86
CA ALA A 32 11.66 0.59 1.22
C ALA A 32 12.89 0.65 2.14
N GLU A 33 14.09 0.59 1.55
CA GLU A 33 15.35 0.74 2.28
C GLU A 33 15.56 2.19 2.73
N TYR A 34 15.15 3.14 1.90
CA TYR A 34 15.22 4.58 2.16
C TYR A 34 13.83 5.21 2.15
N GLU A 35 13.66 6.33 2.84
CA GLU A 35 12.41 7.09 2.84
C GLU A 35 12.00 7.44 1.40
N CYS A 36 10.75 7.13 1.07
CA CYS A 36 10.17 7.46 -0.22
C CYS A 36 8.74 7.94 -0.06
N LYS A 37 8.28 8.71 -1.04
CA LYS A 37 6.88 9.15 -1.13
C LYS A 37 6.19 8.31 -2.18
N VAL A 38 5.00 7.82 -1.84
CA VAL A 38 4.17 6.97 -2.70
C VAL A 38 2.80 7.61 -2.86
N MET A 39 2.15 7.32 -3.97
CA MET A 39 0.73 7.62 -4.18
C MET A 39 -0.01 6.29 -4.13
N LEU A 40 -0.92 6.15 -3.16
CA LEU A 40 -1.82 5.02 -3.06
C LEU A 40 -3.18 5.42 -3.61
N ILE A 41 -3.75 4.59 -4.49
CA ILE A 41 -5.10 4.77 -5.01
C ILE A 41 -5.88 3.52 -4.60
N GLU A 42 -6.95 3.70 -3.83
CA GLU A 42 -7.80 2.61 -3.38
C GLU A 42 -9.28 2.89 -3.67
N PRO A 43 -10.11 1.84 -3.81
CA PRO A 43 -11.55 2.02 -3.88
C PRO A 43 -12.07 2.76 -2.65
N ARG A 44 -13.06 3.64 -2.86
CA ARG A 44 -13.73 4.34 -1.76
C ARG A 44 -14.30 3.35 -0.74
N GLY A 45 -14.10 3.63 0.56
CA GLY A 45 -14.65 2.83 1.66
C GLY A 45 -13.74 1.70 2.13
N VAL A 46 -12.52 1.58 1.61
CA VAL A 46 -11.52 0.64 2.13
C VAL A 46 -10.98 1.17 3.45
N ILE A 47 -11.19 0.41 4.53
CA ILE A 47 -10.62 0.73 5.85
C ILE A 47 -9.15 0.28 5.83
N ASN A 48 -8.23 1.19 6.16
CA ASN A 48 -6.79 0.94 6.11
C ASN A 48 -6.33 -0.20 7.04
N THR A 49 -7.08 -0.47 8.11
CA THR A 49 -6.84 -1.57 9.06
C THR A 49 -7.65 -2.83 8.77
N GLY A 50 -8.46 -2.84 7.71
CA GLY A 50 -9.34 -3.95 7.36
C GLY A 50 -10.41 -4.19 8.43
N GLU A 51 -10.35 -5.34 9.09
CA GLU A 51 -11.31 -5.75 10.13
C GLU A 51 -10.84 -5.43 11.56
N VAL A 52 -9.62 -4.90 11.71
CA VAL A 52 -9.03 -4.60 13.04
C VAL A 52 -9.29 -3.14 13.39
N GLU A 53 -10.10 -2.90 14.43
CA GLU A 53 -10.28 -1.56 14.98
C GLU A 53 -9.14 -1.21 15.96
N GLY A 54 -8.68 0.04 15.93
CA GLY A 54 -7.61 0.53 16.81
C GLY A 54 -7.21 1.97 16.51
N GLU A 55 -6.24 2.49 17.26
CA GLU A 55 -5.82 3.91 17.20
C GLU A 55 -5.31 4.37 15.82
N LEU A 56 -4.87 3.42 14.98
CA LEU A 56 -4.38 3.67 13.62
C LEU A 56 -5.47 3.51 12.54
N THR A 57 -6.72 3.23 12.93
CA THR A 57 -7.86 3.18 12.01
C THR A 57 -8.22 4.60 11.63
N ALA A 58 -8.07 4.94 10.35
CA ALA A 58 -8.44 6.25 9.84
C ALA A 58 -9.93 6.27 9.43
N GLU A 59 -10.59 7.41 9.57
CA GLU A 59 -11.88 7.62 8.93
C GLU A 59 -11.72 7.61 7.40
N ASN A 60 -12.60 6.89 6.72
CA ASN A 60 -12.67 6.90 5.27
C ASN A 60 -12.89 8.33 4.75
N ASP A 61 -12.33 8.64 3.58
CA ASP A 61 -12.41 9.94 2.89
C ASP A 61 -11.63 11.11 3.56
N VAL A 62 -10.77 10.83 4.55
CA VAL A 62 -9.77 11.79 5.05
C VAL A 62 -8.42 11.56 4.34
N TRP A 63 -8.26 12.17 3.17
CA TRP A 63 -7.00 12.14 2.41
C TRP A 63 -6.19 13.41 2.72
N ILE A 64 -4.96 13.27 3.24
CA ILE A 64 -3.95 14.34 3.34
C ILE A 64 -2.94 14.18 2.21
#